data_AF-A0A3N5T177-F1
#
_entry.id   AF-A0A3N5T177-F1
#
_cell.length_a   1.000
_cell.length_b   1.000
_cell.length_c   1.000
_cell.angle_alpha   90.00
_cell.angle_beta   90.00
_cell.angle_gamma   90.00
#
_symmetry.space_group_name_H-M   'P 1'
#
loop_
_entity.id
_entity.type
_entity.pdbx_description
1 polymer ?
#
loop_
_entity_poly.entity_id
_entity_poly.type
_entity_poly.pdbx_seq_one_letter_code
_entity_poly.pdbx_strand_id
1 'polypeptide(L)'
;MRRHSSEVIALSPAEQRRHAVLIAHSFRNCYLAAVTYHDDCHMTVAVVQPVSSRQPTHEIWIDGTGNVTVYRRDSSSLLFHHLSGRMVVVPGLLFAALAVLLFAVYL
;
A
#
# COMPACT_ATOMS: atom_id res chain seq x y z
N MET A 1 23.77 -6.39 38.86
CA MET A 1 23.40 -5.90 37.51
C MET A 1 22.46 -6.92 36.86
N ARG A 2 21.14 -6.71 36.93
CA ARG A 2 20.17 -7.53 36.20
C ARG A 2 20.09 -6.96 34.78
N ARG A 3 20.56 -7.70 33.78
CA ARG A 3 20.24 -7.42 32.38
C ARG A 3 18.76 -7.69 32.22
N HIS A 4 17.93 -6.64 32.11
CA HIS A 4 16.60 -6.78 31.54
C HIS A 4 16.82 -7.14 30.07
N SER A 5 16.85 -8.43 29.77
CA SER A 5 16.49 -8.94 28.46
C SER A 5 15.04 -8.53 28.26
N SER A 6 14.81 -7.35 27.67
CA SER A 6 13.53 -7.02 27.07
C SER A 6 13.33 -8.02 25.95
N GLU A 7 12.68 -9.14 26.27
CA GLU A 7 12.12 -10.04 25.29
C GLU A 7 11.15 -9.17 24.49
N VAL A 8 11.57 -8.78 23.28
CA VAL A 8 10.72 -8.02 22.37
C VAL A 8 9.63 -9.00 21.96
N ILE A 9 8.51 -8.95 22.67
CA ILE A 9 7.34 -9.76 22.34
C ILE A 9 6.86 -9.25 20.99
N ALA A 10 7.09 -10.05 19.96
CA ALA A 10 6.64 -9.72 18.62
C ALA A 10 5.11 -9.71 18.59
N LEU A 11 4.52 -8.62 18.12
CA LEU A 11 3.09 -8.52 17.93
C LEU A 11 2.65 -9.46 16.81
N SER A 12 1.64 -10.26 17.12
CA SER A 12 0.95 -11.07 16.13
C SER A 12 0.28 -10.17 15.06
N PRO A 13 0.03 -10.69 13.84
CA PRO A 13 -0.66 -9.92 12.80
C PRO A 13 -2.03 -9.38 13.26
N ALA A 14 -2.74 -10.12 14.11
CA ALA A 14 -4.02 -9.70 14.66
C ALA A 14 -3.88 -8.50 15.63
N GLU A 15 -2.82 -8.47 16.43
CA GLU A 15 -2.53 -7.36 17.36
C GLU A 15 -2.08 -6.12 16.59
N GLN A 16 -1.19 -6.28 15.60
CA GLN A 16 -0.81 -5.17 14.72
C GLN A 16 -2.04 -4.57 14.01
N ARG A 17 -2.93 -5.42 13.49
CA ARG A 17 -4.18 -4.99 12.86
C ARG A 17 -5.10 -4.24 13.82
N ARG A 18 -5.29 -4.75 15.04
CA ARG A 18 -6.07 -4.05 16.07
C ARG A 18 -5.48 -2.68 16.38
N HIS A 19 -4.16 -2.60 16.52
CA HIS A 19 -3.47 -1.36 16.79
C HIS A 19 -3.64 -0.36 15.64
N ALA A 20 -3.52 -0.82 14.38
CA ALA A 20 -3.68 0.03 13.21
C ALA A 20 -5.10 0.62 13.11
N VAL A 21 -6.12 -0.18 13.43
CA VAL A 21 -7.52 0.28 13.49
C VAL A 21 -7.71 1.33 14.59
N LEU A 22 -7.18 1.09 15.79
CA LEU A 22 -7.28 2.05 16.90
C LEU A 22 -6.62 3.40 16.55
N ILE A 23 -5.45 3.36 15.93
CA ILE A 23 -4.75 4.57 15.48
C ILE A 23 -5.55 5.25 14.37
N ALA A 24 -6.09 4.51 13.41
CA ALA A 24 -6.93 5.06 12.34
C ALA A 24 -8.14 5.83 12.88
N HIS A 25 -8.77 5.37 13.96
CA HIS A 25 -9.87 6.08 14.61
C HIS A 25 -9.49 7.42 15.24
N SER A 26 -8.20 7.67 15.48
CA SER A 26 -7.74 8.99 15.98
C SER A 26 -7.79 10.09 14.90
N PHE A 27 -7.86 9.72 13.62
CA PHE A 27 -7.93 10.66 12.50
C PHE A 27 -9.35 11.19 12.32
N ARG A 28 -9.54 12.46 12.66
CA ARG A 28 -10.83 13.16 12.47
C ARG A 28 -11.11 13.39 10.98
N ASN A 29 -12.38 13.36 10.61
CA ASN A 29 -12.85 13.58 9.23
C ASN A 29 -12.22 12.62 8.20
N CYS A 30 -11.79 11.45 8.66
CA CYS A 30 -11.24 10.39 7.84
C CYS A 30 -11.98 9.08 8.11
N TYR A 31 -11.86 8.13 7.20
CA TYR A 31 -12.34 6.77 7.34
C TYR A 31 -11.22 5.78 7.00
N LEU A 32 -11.28 4.61 7.61
CA LEU A 32 -10.36 3.53 7.33
C LEU A 32 -10.74 2.87 6.01
N ALA A 33 -9.90 3.01 4.99
CA ALA A 33 -10.17 2.51 3.64
C ALA A 33 -9.66 1.07 3.44
N ALA A 34 -8.50 0.74 3.99
CA ALA A 34 -7.91 -0.59 3.89
C ALA A 34 -7.03 -0.90 5.09
N VAL A 35 -6.91 -2.19 5.44
CA VAL A 35 -5.89 -2.71 6.36
C VAL A 35 -5.37 -4.01 5.81
N THR A 36 -4.06 -4.07 5.59
CA THR A 36 -3.38 -5.21 4.95
C THR A 36 -2.18 -5.60 5.78
N TYR A 37 -2.01 -6.90 6.02
CA TYR A 37 -0.77 -7.44 6.55
C TYR A 37 0.14 -7.84 5.39
N HIS A 38 1.41 -7.47 5.47
CA HIS A 38 2.45 -7.83 4.52
C HIS A 38 3.36 -8.85 5.18
N ASP A 39 3.20 -10.13 4.81
CA ASP A 39 4.00 -11.23 5.33
C ASP A 39 5.51 -11.01 5.06
N ASP A 40 5.86 -10.52 3.86
CA ASP A 40 7.25 -10.31 3.43
C ASP A 40 8.07 -9.39 4.35
N CYS A 41 7.39 -8.45 5.02
CA CYS A 41 8.02 -7.47 5.90
C CYS A 41 7.47 -7.52 7.33
N HIS A 42 6.65 -8.53 7.64
CA HIS A 42 5.98 -8.71 8.92
C HIS A 42 5.30 -7.45 9.49
N MET A 43 4.65 -6.67 8.62
CA MET A 43 4.05 -5.38 9.01
C MET A 43 2.59 -5.25 8.57
N THR A 44 1.82 -4.52 9.34
CA THR A 44 0.47 -4.11 8.98
C THR A 44 0.46 -2.68 8.46
N VAL A 45 -0.16 -2.47 7.30
CA VAL A 45 -0.38 -1.15 6.72
C VAL A 45 -1.88 -0.86 6.72
N ALA A 46 -2.28 0.24 7.34
CA ALA A 46 -3.63 0.77 7.30
C ALA A 46 -3.68 2.07 6.48
N VAL A 47 -4.59 2.15 5.53
CA VAL A 47 -4.81 3.33 4.70
C VAL A 47 -6.03 4.06 5.22
N VAL A 48 -5.85 5.33 5.56
CA VAL A 48 -6.87 6.23 6.11
C VAL A 48 -7.12 7.33 5.10
N GLN A 49 -8.32 7.34 4.52
CA GLN A 49 -8.72 8.33 3.53
C GLN A 49 -9.57 9.42 4.17
N PRO A 50 -9.36 10.68 3.79
CA PRO A 50 -10.20 11.75 4.28
C PRO A 50 -11.58 11.71 3.61
N VAL A 51 -12.59 12.15 4.34
CA VAL A 51 -13.95 12.35 3.80
C VAL A 51 -13.95 13.48 2.77
N SER A 52 -13.07 14.46 2.92
CA SER A 52 -12.86 15.55 1.96
C SER A 52 -11.62 15.31 1.12
N SER A 53 -11.76 15.32 -0.20
CA SER A 53 -10.67 15.15 -1.17
C SER A 53 -9.58 16.23 -1.11
N ARG A 54 -9.83 17.32 -0.37
CA ARG A 54 -8.86 18.40 -0.12
C ARG A 54 -7.82 18.06 0.93
N GLN A 55 -8.04 17.01 1.71
CA GLN A 55 -7.08 16.52 2.69
C GLN A 55 -6.24 15.38 2.10
N PRO A 56 -5.03 15.15 2.61
CA PRO A 56 -4.18 14.06 2.18
C PRO A 56 -4.65 12.72 2.77
N THR A 57 -4.32 11.65 2.07
CA THR A 57 -4.46 10.28 2.59
C THR A 57 -3.35 10.00 3.60
N HIS A 58 -3.60 9.15 4.58
CA HIS A 58 -2.58 8.73 5.55
C HIS A 58 -2.38 7.22 5.47
N GLU A 59 -1.13 6.80 5.61
CA GLU A 59 -0.78 5.39 5.75
C GLU A 59 -0.14 5.16 7.10
N ILE A 60 -0.65 4.21 7.85
CA ILE A 60 -0.18 3.84 9.18
C ILE A 60 0.49 2.48 9.04
N TRP A 61 1.78 2.43 9.32
CA TRP A 61 2.61 1.25 9.24
C TRP A 61 2.92 0.77 10.65
N ILE A 62 2.64 -0.49 10.94
CA ILE A 62 2.91 -1.11 12.25
C ILE A 62 3.78 -2.33 12.04
N ASP A 63 4.96 -2.34 12.65
CA ASP A 63 5.88 -3.46 12.53
C ASP A 63 5.62 -4.55 13.59
N GLY A 64 6.32 -5.68 13.43
CA GLY A 64 6.28 -6.81 14.36
C GLY A 64 6.71 -6.49 15.78
N THR A 65 7.37 -5.36 16.03
CA THR A 65 7.75 -4.94 17.40
C THR A 65 6.75 -3.95 18.00
N GLY A 66 5.78 -3.50 17.21
CA GLY A 66 4.78 -2.52 17.61
C GLY A 66 5.17 -1.07 17.38
N ASN A 67 6.27 -0.80 16.66
CA ASN A 67 6.55 0.58 16.24
C ASN A 67 5.52 1.02 15.21
N VAL A 68 5.17 2.29 15.28
CA VAL A 68 4.19 2.92 14.40
C VAL A 68 4.87 4.02 13.60
N THR A 69 4.73 3.97 12.29
CA THR A 69 5.12 5.06 11.40
C THR A 69 3.89 5.54 10.63
N VAL A 70 3.71 6.85 10.50
CA VAL A 70 2.58 7.43 9.77
C VAL A 70 3.11 8.27 8.61
N TYR A 71 2.72 7.91 7.40
CA TYR A 71 3.03 8.65 6.18
C TYR A 71 1.82 9.45 5.71
N ARG A 72 2.06 10.70 5.35
CA ARG A 72 1.09 11.52 4.62
C ARG A 72 1.31 11.31 3.13
N ARG A 73 0.27 10.89 2.42
CA ARG A 73 0.26 10.70 0.97
C ARG A 73 -0.60 11.79 0.35
N ASP A 74 0.04 12.67 -0.42
CA ASP A 74 -0.67 13.72 -1.13
C ASP A 74 -1.57 13.13 -2.22
N SER A 75 -2.72 13.76 -2.39
CA SER A 75 -3.86 13.27 -3.18
C SER A 75 -3.57 13.11 -4.68
N SER A 76 -2.40 13.50 -5.16
CA SER A 76 -1.95 13.35 -6.55
C SER A 76 -1.69 11.90 -6.97
N SER A 77 -1.59 10.97 -6.02
CA SER A 77 -1.33 9.54 -6.29
C SER A 77 -2.58 8.65 -6.34
N LEU A 78 -3.75 9.15 -5.90
CA LEU A 78 -5.00 8.36 -5.86
C LEU A 78 -5.59 8.06 -7.24
N LEU A 79 -5.18 8.79 -8.29
CA LEU A 79 -5.57 8.48 -9.67
C LEU A 79 -4.92 7.21 -10.22
N PHE A 80 -3.77 6.77 -9.66
CA PHE A 80 -3.02 5.65 -10.23
C PHE A 80 -3.45 4.27 -9.70
N HIS A 81 -4.03 4.18 -8.49
CA HIS A 81 -4.42 2.87 -7.96
C HIS A 81 -5.77 2.38 -8.46
N HIS A 82 -6.69 3.27 -8.86
CA HIS A 82 -7.98 2.85 -9.43
C HIS A 82 -7.89 2.40 -10.90
N LEU A 83 -6.77 2.68 -11.58
CA LEU A 83 -6.48 2.21 -12.94
C LEU A 83 -5.64 0.92 -12.99
N SER A 84 -5.24 0.38 -11.83
CA SER A 84 -4.53 -0.91 -11.71
C SER A 84 -5.47 -2.13 -11.81
N GLY A 85 -6.60 -1.97 -12.50
CA GLY A 85 -7.56 -3.03 -12.79
C GLY A 85 -7.75 -3.16 -14.29
N ARG A 86 -6.91 -4.01 -14.93
CA ARG A 86 -6.90 -4.37 -16.36
C ARG A 86 -6.32 -3.32 -17.32
N MET A 87 -5.00 -3.18 -17.30
CA MET A 87 -4.27 -3.00 -18.55
C MET A 87 -3.31 -4.17 -18.71
N VAL A 88 -3.85 -5.34 -19.07
CA VAL A 88 -3.06 -6.39 -19.69
C VAL A 88 -2.65 -5.85 -21.06
N VAL A 89 -1.49 -5.20 -21.12
CA VAL A 89 -0.85 -4.89 -22.40
C VAL A 89 -0.41 -6.23 -22.96
N VAL A 90 -1.19 -6.80 -23.89
CA VAL A 90 -0.78 -7.96 -24.68
C VAL A 90 0.35 -7.48 -25.60
N PRO A 91 1.63 -7.86 -25.38
CA PRO A 91 2.74 -7.33 -26.18
C PRO A 91 2.73 -7.88 -27.60
N GLY A 92 2.00 -8.97 -27.87
CA GLY A 92 2.08 -9.72 -29.12
C GLY A 92 1.51 -9.00 -30.35
N LEU A 93 0.55 -8.09 -30.19
CA LEU A 93 -0.13 -7.46 -31.35
C LEU A 93 0.67 -6.32 -31.97
N LEU A 94 1.48 -5.61 -31.19
CA LEU A 94 2.34 -4.54 -31.71
C LEU A 94 3.51 -5.09 -32.53
N PHE A 95 4.08 -6.24 -32.12
CA PHE A 95 5.18 -6.89 -32.85
C PHE A 95 4.73 -7.47 -34.20
N ALA A 96 3.50 -7.97 -34.30
CA ALA A 96 2.97 -8.49 -35.57
C ALA A 96 2.79 -7.39 -36.63
N ALA A 97 2.28 -6.22 -36.24
CA ALA A 97 2.11 -5.09 -37.16
C ALA A 97 3.44 -4.53 -37.66
N LEU A 98 4.45 -4.48 -36.79
CA LEU A 98 5.79 -3.99 -37.13
C LEU A 98 6.54 -4.97 -38.04
N ALA A 99 6.37 -6.28 -37.84
CA ALA A 99 6.95 -7.31 -38.72
C ALA A 99 6.37 -7.29 -40.13
N VAL A 100 5.04 -7.12 -40.28
CA VAL A 100 4.40 -7.00 -41.61
C VAL A 100 4.84 -5.73 -42.33
N LEU A 101 4.97 -4.60 -41.61
CA LEU A 101 5.45 -3.35 -42.20
C LEU A 101 6.91 -3.47 -42.69
N LEU A 102 7.79 -4.07 -41.89
CA LEU A 102 9.19 -4.28 -42.29
C LEU A 102 9.32 -5.25 -43.47
N PHE A 103 8.48 -6.29 -43.52
CA PHE A 103 8.47 -7.23 -44.65
C PHE A 103 7.96 -6.59 -45.94
N ALA A 104 6.95 -5.69 -45.85
CA ALA A 104 6.41 -4.97 -47.00
C ALA A 104 7.36 -3.89 -47.56
N VAL A 105 8.29 -3.39 -46.75
CA VAL A 105 9.32 -2.43 -47.18
C VAL A 105 10.54 -3.12 -47.82
N TYR A 106 10.71 -4.43 -47.58
CA TYR A 106 11.87 -5.20 -48.05
C TYR A 106 11.58 -6.05 -49.30
N LEU A 107 10.41 -5.89 -49.92
CA LEU A 107 9.96 -6.64 -51.10
C LEU A 107 9.72 -5.71 -52.30
#